data_AF-U4TJ54-F1
#
_entry.id   AF-U4TJ54-F1
#
_cell.length_a   1.000
_cell.length_b   1.000
_cell.length_c   1.000
_cell.angle_alpha   90.00
_cell.angle_beta   90.00
_cell.angle_gamma   90.00
#
_symmetry.space_group_name_H-M   'P 1'
#
loop_
_entity.id
_entity.type
_entity.pdbx_description
1 polymer ?
#
loop_
_entity_poly.entity_id
_entity_poly.type
_entity_poly.pdbx_seq_one_letter_code
_entity_poly.pdbx_strand_id
1 'polypeptide(L)'
;MSENGEQQAVSDKVLSAFVDFYLAEGKNEELDLISQWDTHYVVAGINEVLQLNSYFNHDDKKAVLINRKKAELEELINTLIDDHDAPNSSDEAQWTDWYQKHLDDLYSAGRAD
;
A
#
# COMPACT_ATOMS: atom_id res chain seq x y z
N MET A 1 -16.92 -27.16 -9.10
CA MET A 1 -17.45 -26.18 -8.13
C MET A 1 -16.41 -25.10 -8.11
N SER A 2 -16.71 -23.93 -8.69
CA SER A 2 -15.74 -22.83 -8.71
C SER A 2 -15.78 -22.19 -7.34
N GLU A 3 -14.70 -22.34 -6.58
CA GLU A 3 -14.46 -21.59 -5.35
C GLU A 3 -14.42 -20.11 -5.74
N ASN A 4 -15.52 -19.40 -5.48
CA ASN A 4 -15.51 -17.95 -5.43
C ASN A 4 -14.51 -17.58 -4.33
N GLY A 5 -13.35 -17.07 -4.72
CA GLY A 5 -12.41 -16.46 -3.79
C GLY A 5 -13.10 -15.25 -3.15
N GLU A 6 -13.63 -15.42 -1.95
CA GLU A 6 -13.96 -14.30 -1.10
C GLU A 6 -12.64 -13.61 -0.75
N GLN A 7 -12.29 -12.54 -1.48
CA GLN A 7 -11.29 -11.59 -1.01
C GLN A 7 -11.72 -11.17 0.41
N GLN A 8 -10.85 -11.37 1.39
CA GLN A 8 -11.12 -10.93 2.75
C GLN A 8 -11.41 -9.43 2.73
N ALA A 9 -12.53 -9.04 3.32
CA ALA A 9 -12.87 -7.64 3.45
C ALA A 9 -11.83 -6.97 4.35
N VAL A 10 -11.03 -6.07 3.78
CA VAL A 10 -10.09 -5.24 4.53
C VAL A 10 -10.91 -4.30 5.43
N SER A 11 -10.63 -4.32 6.73
CA SER A 11 -11.36 -3.43 7.65
C SER A 11 -11.00 -1.96 7.38
N ASP A 12 -11.94 -1.03 7.60
CA ASP A 12 -11.68 0.41 7.42
C ASP A 12 -10.48 0.92 8.25
N LYS A 13 -10.18 0.26 9.37
CA LYS A 13 -9.01 0.58 10.21
C LYS A 13 -7.70 0.16 9.56
N VAL A 14 -7.66 -1.01 8.94
CA VAL A 14 -6.48 -1.52 8.20
C VAL A 14 -6.28 -0.68 6.94
N LEU A 15 -7.36 -0.41 6.20
CA LEU A 15 -7.34 0.50 5.05
C LEU A 15 -6.79 1.88 5.42
N SER A 16 -7.30 2.45 6.52
CA SER A 16 -6.84 3.74 7.04
C SER A 16 -5.35 3.72 7.36
N ALA A 17 -4.87 2.71 8.10
CA ALA A 17 -3.47 2.59 8.51
C ALA A 17 -2.53 2.41 7.31
N PHE A 18 -2.93 1.60 6.33
CA PHE A 18 -2.19 1.44 5.07
C PHE A 18 -2.07 2.77 4.31
N VAL A 19 -3.16 3.55 4.21
CA VAL A 19 -3.12 4.85 3.53
C VAL A 19 -2.24 5.85 4.26
N ASP A 20 -2.24 5.85 5.60
CA ASP A 20 -1.32 6.69 6.38
C ASP A 20 0.14 6.33 6.08
N PHE A 21 0.47 5.04 6.14
CA PHE A 21 1.78 4.51 5.77
C PHE A 21 2.17 4.92 4.34
N TYR A 22 1.29 4.73 3.37
CA TYR A 22 1.55 5.05 1.97
C TYR A 22 1.85 6.55 1.77
N LEU A 23 1.12 7.43 2.46
CA LEU A 23 1.33 8.87 2.38
C LEU A 23 2.60 9.35 3.11
N ALA A 24 3.01 8.64 4.17
CA ALA A 24 4.24 8.89 4.89
C ALA A 24 5.46 8.44 4.07
N GLU A 25 5.46 7.19 3.61
CA GLU A 25 6.57 6.61 2.87
C GLU A 25 6.65 7.12 1.44
N GLY A 26 5.54 7.44 0.77
CA GLY A 26 5.54 7.95 -0.60
C GLY A 26 6.22 9.31 -0.81
N LYS A 27 6.66 9.97 0.27
CA LYS A 27 7.55 11.15 0.20
C LYS A 27 9.03 10.78 0.12
N ASN A 28 9.39 9.57 0.55
CA ASN A 28 10.66 8.93 0.29
C ASN A 28 10.48 8.16 -1.02
N GLU A 29 11.36 8.35 -1.99
CA GLU A 29 11.19 7.92 -3.39
C GLU A 29 11.21 6.38 -3.60
N GLU A 30 10.75 5.56 -2.65
CA GLU A 30 11.06 4.13 -2.62
C GLU A 30 9.86 3.20 -2.84
N LEU A 31 8.61 3.69 -3.01
CA LEU A 31 7.44 2.82 -3.27
C LEU A 31 7.52 2.01 -4.59
N ASP A 32 8.66 2.02 -5.27
CA ASP A 32 9.04 1.10 -6.33
C ASP A 32 8.83 -0.37 -5.94
N LEU A 33 9.02 -0.74 -4.68
CA LEU A 33 8.80 -2.12 -4.23
C LEU A 33 7.32 -2.52 -4.34
N ILE A 34 6.40 -1.70 -3.80
CA ILE A 34 4.95 -1.94 -3.91
C ILE A 34 4.51 -1.83 -5.38
N SER A 35 5.12 -0.92 -6.16
CA SER A 35 4.83 -0.77 -7.59
C SER A 35 5.21 -2.00 -8.41
N GLN A 36 6.23 -2.76 -8.00
CA GLN A 36 6.62 -4.02 -8.65
C GLN A 36 5.63 -5.16 -8.38
N TRP A 37 4.94 -5.11 -7.24
CA TRP A 37 3.96 -6.10 -6.80
C TRP A 37 2.53 -5.73 -7.20
N ASP A 38 2.30 -4.47 -7.57
CA ASP A 38 1.06 -3.99 -8.13
C ASP A 38 0.83 -4.53 -9.54
N THR A 39 0.08 -5.62 -9.63
CA THR A 39 -0.23 -6.29 -10.89
C THR A 39 -1.26 -5.55 -11.74
N HIS A 40 -2.00 -4.59 -11.17
CA HIS A 40 -3.16 -3.94 -11.80
C HIS A 40 -3.00 -2.42 -12.00
N TYR A 41 -1.80 -1.87 -11.82
CA TYR A 41 -1.52 -0.43 -11.90
C TYR A 41 -2.30 0.43 -10.88
N VAL A 42 -2.71 -0.18 -9.76
CA VAL A 42 -3.36 0.50 -8.63
C VAL A 42 -2.53 1.66 -8.10
N VAL A 43 -1.22 1.46 -7.93
CA VAL A 43 -0.26 2.44 -7.43
C VAL A 43 -0.20 3.66 -8.35
N ALA A 44 -0.18 3.44 -9.68
CA ALA A 44 -0.23 4.53 -10.65
C ALA A 44 -1.52 5.35 -10.52
N GLY A 45 -2.67 4.69 -10.35
CA GLY A 45 -3.95 5.35 -10.15
C GLY A 45 -4.06 6.10 -8.82
N ILE A 46 -3.48 5.57 -7.73
CA ILE A 46 -3.37 6.27 -6.44
C ILE A 46 -2.52 7.53 -6.60
N ASN A 47 -1.36 7.42 -7.25
CA ASN A 47 -0.44 8.53 -7.46
C ASN A 47 -1.02 9.62 -8.36
N GLU A 48 -1.79 9.27 -9.39
CA GLU A 48 -2.52 10.24 -10.21
C GLU A 48 -3.50 11.06 -9.35
N VAL A 49 -4.29 10.41 -8.48
CA VAL A 49 -5.20 11.11 -7.57
C VAL A 49 -4.42 12.04 -6.64
N LEU A 50 -3.29 11.60 -6.08
CA LEU A 50 -2.47 12.44 -5.20
C LEU A 50 -1.85 13.63 -5.94
N GLN A 51 -1.42 13.46 -7.18
CA GLN A 51 -0.85 14.52 -8.01
C GLN A 51 -1.91 15.60 -8.32
N LEU A 52 -3.10 15.18 -8.74
CA LEU A 52 -4.23 16.07 -9.01
C LEU A 52 -4.71 16.82 -7.77
N ASN A 53 -4.46 16.27 -6.58
CA ASN A 53 -4.82 16.87 -5.29
C ASN A 53 -3.58 17.23 -4.46
N SER A 54 -2.47 17.60 -5.11
CA SER A 54 -1.17 17.84 -4.46
C SER A 54 -1.18 18.88 -3.33
N TYR A 55 -2.10 19.85 -3.41
CA TYR A 55 -2.32 20.92 -2.43
C TYR A 55 -3.04 20.48 -1.15
N PHE A 56 -3.59 19.27 -1.10
CA PHE A 56 -4.23 18.73 0.10
C PHE A 56 -3.20 18.44 1.20
N ASN A 57 -3.63 18.66 2.46
CA ASN A 57 -2.91 18.17 3.63
C ASN A 57 -3.05 16.63 3.73
N HIS A 58 -2.41 16.03 4.73
CA HIS A 58 -2.40 14.57 4.91
C HIS A 58 -3.82 13.98 5.06
N ASP A 59 -4.64 14.54 5.94
CA ASP A 59 -5.99 14.05 6.20
C ASP A 59 -6.89 14.16 4.95
N ASP A 60 -6.79 15.27 4.21
CA ASP A 60 -7.54 15.46 2.97
C ASP A 60 -7.07 14.49 1.87
N LYS A 61 -5.75 14.21 1.78
CA LYS A 61 -5.20 13.19 0.87
C LYS A 61 -5.73 11.80 1.19
N LYS A 62 -5.70 11.43 2.47
CA LYS A 62 -6.25 10.16 2.95
C LYS A 62 -7.73 10.03 2.63
N ALA A 63 -8.52 11.07 2.94
CA ALA A 63 -9.95 11.08 2.68
C ALA A 63 -10.26 10.96 1.18
N VAL A 64 -9.53 11.65 0.30
CA VAL A 64 -9.78 11.56 -1.15
C VAL A 64 -9.39 10.19 -1.70
N LEU A 65 -8.29 9.59 -1.21
CA LEU A 65 -7.89 8.24 -1.61
C LEU A 65 -8.93 7.21 -1.19
N ILE A 66 -9.33 7.18 0.08
CA ILE A 66 -10.37 6.25 0.56
C ILE A 66 -11.67 6.46 -0.22
N ASN A 67 -12.10 7.70 -0.46
CA ASN A 67 -13.37 7.94 -1.16
C ASN A 67 -13.35 7.54 -2.64
N ARG A 68 -12.22 7.69 -3.33
CA ARG A 68 -12.14 7.49 -4.79
C ARG A 68 -11.56 6.14 -5.21
N LYS A 69 -10.76 5.53 -4.34
CA LYS A 69 -9.90 4.39 -4.65
C LYS A 69 -10.03 3.26 -3.64
N LYS A 70 -11.11 3.21 -2.84
CA LYS A 70 -11.31 2.18 -1.81
C LYS A 70 -11.11 0.77 -2.35
N ALA A 71 -11.81 0.40 -3.42
CA ALA A 71 -11.76 -0.96 -3.96
C ALA A 71 -10.35 -1.31 -4.44
N GLU A 72 -9.68 -0.39 -5.16
CA GLU A 72 -8.32 -0.61 -5.62
C GLU A 72 -7.32 -0.71 -4.44
N LEU A 73 -7.47 0.13 -3.40
CA LEU A 73 -6.67 0.05 -2.18
C LEU A 73 -6.88 -1.29 -1.45
N GLU A 74 -8.11 -1.77 -1.35
CA GLU A 74 -8.42 -3.06 -0.72
C GLU A 74 -7.83 -4.23 -1.51
N GLU A 75 -7.85 -4.17 -2.84
CA GLU A 75 -7.21 -5.16 -3.70
C GLU A 75 -5.69 -5.18 -3.52
N LEU A 76 -5.05 -4.01 -3.50
CA LEU A 76 -3.62 -3.88 -3.26
C LEU A 76 -3.25 -4.41 -1.87
N ILE A 77 -3.98 -4.01 -0.83
CA ILE A 77 -3.74 -4.48 0.55
C ILE A 77 -3.83 -6.00 0.64
N ASN A 78 -4.85 -6.60 0.04
CA ASN A 78 -4.99 -8.06 0.03
C ASN A 78 -3.83 -8.74 -0.72
N THR A 79 -3.41 -8.20 -1.87
CA THR A 79 -2.25 -8.71 -2.61
C THR A 79 -0.99 -8.67 -1.74
N LEU A 80 -0.75 -7.56 -1.04
CA LEU A 80 0.41 -7.42 -0.16
C LEU A 80 0.35 -8.40 1.02
N ILE A 81 -0.82 -8.61 1.62
CA ILE A 81 -0.99 -9.56 2.73
C ILE A 81 -0.79 -10.99 2.26
N ASP A 82 -1.45 -11.39 1.17
CA ASP A 82 -1.51 -12.78 0.71
C ASP A 82 -0.19 -13.22 0.04
N ASP A 83 0.41 -12.37 -0.78
CA ASP A 83 1.55 -12.74 -1.62
C ASP A 83 2.90 -12.23 -1.07
N HIS A 84 2.88 -11.23 -0.18
CA HIS A 84 4.09 -10.55 0.31
C HIS A 84 4.19 -10.46 1.84
N ASP A 85 3.40 -11.27 2.57
CA ASP A 85 3.42 -11.37 4.04
C ASP A 85 3.29 -10.01 4.74
N ALA A 86 2.53 -9.09 4.13
CA ALA A 86 2.26 -7.79 4.70
C ALA A 86 1.35 -7.90 5.93
N PRO A 87 1.46 -6.97 6.89
CA PRO A 87 0.67 -7.05 8.11
C PRO A 87 -0.80 -6.71 7.84
N ASN A 88 -1.72 -7.56 8.29
CA ASN A 88 -3.14 -7.19 8.37
C ASN A 88 -3.42 -6.36 9.64
N SER A 89 -2.90 -5.12 9.68
CA SER A 89 -2.84 -4.31 10.90
C SER A 89 -3.46 -2.93 10.74
N SER A 90 -4.08 -2.46 11.82
CA SER A 90 -4.55 -1.08 11.97
C SER A 90 -3.50 -0.13 12.55
N ASP A 91 -2.24 -0.58 12.65
CA ASP A 91 -1.11 0.19 13.15
C ASP A 91 -0.17 0.52 11.98
N GLU A 92 -0.01 1.81 11.69
CA GLU A 92 0.89 2.33 10.64
C GLU A 92 2.32 1.83 10.81
N ALA A 93 2.81 1.76 12.06
CA ALA A 93 4.20 1.38 12.34
C ALA A 93 4.52 -0.04 11.86
N GLN A 94 3.55 -0.95 11.91
CA GLN A 94 3.76 -2.32 11.42
C GLN A 94 3.92 -2.38 9.90
N TRP A 95 3.18 -1.54 9.17
CA TRP A 95 3.34 -1.40 7.72
C TRP A 95 4.72 -0.83 7.38
N THR A 96 5.15 0.22 8.08
CA THR A 96 6.48 0.81 7.92
C THR A 96 7.59 -0.21 8.22
N ASP A 97 7.50 -0.95 9.33
CA ASP A 97 8.48 -1.96 9.73
C ASP A 97 8.59 -3.09 8.69
N TRP A 98 7.45 -3.61 8.21
CA TRP A 98 7.41 -4.62 7.16
C TRP A 98 8.07 -4.13 5.87
N TYR A 99 7.77 -2.90 5.48
CA TYR A 99 8.27 -2.29 4.27
C TYR A 99 9.79 -2.04 4.33
N GLN A 100 10.27 -1.44 5.42
CA GLN A 100 11.70 -1.21 5.67
C GLN A 100 12.50 -2.52 5.68
N LYS A 101 11.94 -3.59 6.27
CA LYS A 101 12.58 -4.91 6.26
C LYS A 101 12.75 -5.44 4.84
N HIS A 102 11.72 -5.32 3.99
CA HIS A 102 11.83 -5.78 2.61
C HIS A 102 12.81 -4.95 1.78
N LEU A 103 12.90 -3.65 2.04
CA LEU A 103 13.94 -2.80 1.43
C LEU A 103 15.35 -3.25 1.87
N ASP A 104 15.57 -3.50 3.16
CA ASP A 104 16.87 -3.97 3.66
C ASP A 104 17.26 -5.32 3.05
N ASP A 105 16.31 -6.25 2.94
CA ASP A 105 16.53 -7.56 2.30
C ASP A 105 16.92 -7.40 0.82
N LEU A 106 16.27 -6.49 0.08
CA LEU A 106 16.60 -6.18 -1.31
C LEU A 106 18.01 -5.60 -1.47
N TYR A 107 18.36 -4.61 -0.64
CA TYR A 107 19.67 -3.95 -0.71
C TYR A 107 20.81 -4.84 -0.17
N SER A 108 20.53 -5.71 0.80
CA SER A 108 21.47 -6.69 1.33
C SER A 108 21.74 -7.82 0.34
N ALA A 109 20.71 -8.27 -0.40
CA ALA A 109 20.88 -9.24 -1.48
C ALA A 109 21.73 -8.69 -2.65
N GLY A 110 21.59 -7.40 -2.97
CA GLY A 110 22.38 -6.73 -4.01
C GLY A 110 23.86 -6.48 -3.68
N ARG A 111 24.30 -6.70 -2.42
CA ARG A 111 25.71 -6.55 -1.99
C ARG A 111 26.50 -7.86 -1.95
N ALA A 112 25.88 -9.00 -2.28
CA ALA A 112 26.51 -10.31 -2.21
C ALA A 112 27.27 -10.73 -3.49
N ASP A 113 27.35 -9.87 -4.51
CA ASP A 113 28.10 -10.10 -5.76
C ASP A 113 29.44 -9.33 -5.82
#